data_AF-A0A0G4M7D7-F1
#
_entry.id   AF-A0A0G4M7D7-F1
#
_cell.length_a   1.000
_cell.length_b   1.000
_cell.length_c   1.000
_cell.angle_alpha   90.00
_cell.angle_beta   90.00
_cell.angle_gamma   90.00
#
_symmetry.space_group_name_H-M   'P 1'
#
loop_
_entity.id
_entity.type
_entity.pdbx_description
1 polymer ?
#
loop_
_entity_poly.entity_id
_entity_poly.type
_entity_poly.pdbx_seq_one_letter_code
_entity_poly.pdbx_strand_id
1 'polypeptide(L)'
;CLRTEDPVASSPPTMLWAGVASADWPLASRCVVCAFKARDLYVDEQITFADWTSAYVCRWCGMPVHVGQTSDYTSMQVNEFHVPCWDAYKRVHHRFLLLGLLSAGVAVLASASSMVLVPRNLKIVMPAVINLVLGLLVYVIMWFRTDKSRTFHFVAVIDVVIVAIWISSLVEFGAMMRNDRTGTISTLDAVFLGMLPIGIAMIVRLLDIGGNIVLATDYRHWQRRIPSTGWVERTWRPVETFLVHFTWPKITEAEYPYRMLWYGFGRLGGTVVRMRQSEKDIEMGTIPARPGSA
;
A
#
# COMPACT_ATOMS: atom_id res chain seq x y z
N CYS A 1 -16.35 -29.55 4.77
CA CYS A 1 -16.18 -28.13 4.42
C CYS A 1 -17.46 -27.52 3.82
N LEU A 2 -18.58 -27.60 4.54
CA LEU A 2 -19.81 -26.89 4.19
C LEU A 2 -20.40 -26.36 5.50
N ARG A 3 -20.21 -25.08 5.78
CA ARG A 3 -21.08 -24.35 6.70
C ARG A 3 -21.45 -23.04 6.00
N THR A 4 -22.74 -22.92 5.76
CA THR A 4 -23.45 -22.07 4.80
C THR A 4 -23.82 -20.70 5.38
N GLU A 5 -22.89 -20.03 6.07
CA GLU A 5 -23.22 -18.78 6.79
C GLU A 5 -22.38 -17.56 6.37
N ASP A 6 -21.63 -17.66 5.27
CA ASP A 6 -21.00 -16.49 4.64
C ASP A 6 -21.83 -16.05 3.41
N PRO A 7 -22.19 -14.76 3.27
CA PRO A 7 -23.09 -14.24 2.21
C PRO A 7 -22.49 -14.25 0.78
N VAL A 8 -21.44 -15.04 0.55
CA VAL A 8 -20.82 -15.28 -0.77
C VAL A 8 -21.07 -16.74 -1.21
N ALA A 9 -22.05 -17.42 -0.63
CA ALA A 9 -22.36 -18.83 -0.85
C ALA A 9 -23.33 -19.06 -2.02
N SER A 10 -22.97 -18.66 -3.25
CA SER A 10 -23.77 -18.99 -4.45
C SER A 10 -23.01 -19.71 -5.56
N SER A 11 -21.82 -20.23 -5.29
CA SER A 11 -21.11 -21.12 -6.22
C SER A 11 -20.63 -22.40 -5.50
N PRO A 12 -20.68 -23.57 -6.17
CA PRO A 12 -20.23 -24.84 -5.59
C PRO A 12 -18.77 -24.73 -5.14
N PRO A 13 -18.31 -25.59 -4.20
CA PRO A 13 -16.93 -25.56 -3.74
C PRO A 13 -15.99 -25.81 -4.92
N THR A 14 -15.45 -24.74 -5.51
CA THR A 14 -14.46 -24.83 -6.56
C THR A 14 -13.19 -25.41 -5.94
N MET A 15 -12.73 -26.51 -6.54
CA MET A 15 -11.55 -27.23 -6.10
C MET A 15 -10.37 -26.80 -6.97
N LEU A 16 -9.23 -26.56 -6.34
CA LEU A 16 -7.99 -26.21 -7.05
C LEU A 16 -7.39 -27.46 -7.68
N TRP A 17 -6.95 -27.34 -8.92
CA TRP A 17 -6.24 -28.43 -9.59
C TRP A 17 -4.89 -28.69 -8.89
N ALA A 18 -4.52 -29.95 -8.74
CA ALA A 18 -3.21 -30.30 -8.19
C ALA A 18 -2.10 -29.93 -9.18
N GLY A 19 -1.03 -29.31 -8.69
CA GLY A 19 0.15 -29.08 -9.51
C GLY A 19 0.77 -30.42 -9.93
N VAL A 20 1.33 -30.48 -11.14
CA VAL A 20 1.91 -31.71 -11.73
C VAL A 20 3.02 -32.33 -10.86
N ALA A 21 3.69 -31.52 -10.03
CA ALA A 21 4.73 -31.97 -9.12
C ALA A 21 4.21 -32.42 -7.74
N SER A 22 2.90 -32.36 -7.47
CA SER A 22 2.33 -32.77 -6.19
C SER A 22 1.94 -34.24 -6.17
N ALA A 23 2.05 -34.88 -5.00
CA ALA A 23 1.65 -36.28 -4.81
C ALA A 23 0.15 -36.53 -5.10
N ASP A 24 -0.66 -35.46 -5.05
CA ASP A 24 -2.10 -35.50 -5.25
C ASP A 24 -2.50 -35.39 -6.74
N TRP A 25 -1.54 -35.29 -7.67
CA TRP A 25 -1.82 -35.23 -9.10
C TRP A 25 -2.41 -36.56 -9.62
N PRO A 26 -3.49 -36.57 -10.43
CA PRO A 26 -4.18 -35.42 -11.05
C PRO A 26 -5.44 -34.93 -10.30
N LEU A 27 -5.70 -35.43 -9.09
CA LEU A 27 -6.90 -35.10 -8.31
C LEU A 27 -6.81 -33.68 -7.75
N ALA A 28 -7.96 -33.06 -7.47
CA ALA A 28 -7.96 -31.70 -6.93
C ALA A 28 -7.45 -31.69 -5.48
N SER A 29 -6.33 -31.00 -5.24
CA SER A 29 -5.60 -31.07 -3.96
C SER A 29 -6.33 -30.40 -2.79
N ARG A 30 -7.07 -29.31 -3.03
CA ARG A 30 -7.69 -28.52 -1.95
C ARG A 30 -8.85 -27.63 -2.43
N CYS A 31 -9.76 -27.31 -1.51
CA CYS A 31 -10.83 -26.34 -1.75
C CYS A 31 -10.28 -24.90 -1.75
N VAL A 32 -10.89 -23.98 -2.52
CA VAL A 32 -10.47 -22.56 -2.55
C VAL A 32 -10.45 -21.92 -1.16
N VAL A 33 -11.48 -22.15 -0.36
CA VAL A 33 -11.58 -21.59 1.00
C VAL A 33 -10.45 -22.10 1.89
N CYS A 34 -10.06 -23.35 1.69
CA CYS A 34 -8.98 -24.02 2.41
C CYS A 34 -7.63 -23.39 2.03
N ALA A 35 -7.39 -23.21 0.73
CA ALA A 35 -6.21 -22.54 0.19
C ALA A 35 -6.10 -21.09 0.65
N PHE A 36 -7.23 -20.38 0.66
CA PHE A 36 -7.31 -19.00 1.13
C PHE A 36 -6.95 -18.90 2.62
N LYS A 37 -7.52 -19.76 3.47
CA LYS A 37 -7.20 -19.79 4.91
C LYS A 37 -5.75 -20.20 5.17
N ALA A 38 -5.19 -21.09 4.36
CA ALA A 38 -3.80 -21.54 4.43
C ALA A 38 -2.78 -20.51 3.89
N ARG A 39 -3.24 -19.40 3.30
CA ARG A 39 -2.40 -18.36 2.66
C ARG A 39 -1.61 -18.87 1.43
N ASP A 40 -2.16 -19.86 0.74
CA ASP A 40 -1.53 -20.49 -0.42
C ASP A 40 -1.89 -19.83 -1.76
N LEU A 41 -2.72 -18.78 -1.73
CA LEU A 41 -3.12 -18.02 -2.91
C LEU A 41 -2.23 -16.78 -3.07
N TYR A 42 -1.61 -16.65 -4.24
CA TYR A 42 -0.69 -15.57 -4.58
C TYR A 42 -1.23 -14.74 -5.73
N VAL A 43 -1.07 -13.42 -5.62
CA VAL A 43 -1.33 -12.47 -6.70
C VAL A 43 -0.29 -12.69 -7.81
N ASP A 44 -0.61 -12.30 -9.04
CA ASP A 44 0.18 -12.53 -10.26
C ASP A 44 0.24 -14.00 -10.73
N GLU A 45 -0.38 -14.92 -9.98
CA GLU A 45 -0.48 -16.34 -10.33
C GLU A 45 -1.87 -16.67 -10.89
N GLN A 46 -1.88 -17.28 -12.08
CA GLN A 46 -3.10 -17.84 -12.65
C GLN A 46 -3.34 -19.22 -12.01
N ILE A 47 -4.50 -19.38 -11.37
CA ILE A 47 -4.92 -20.65 -10.79
C ILE A 47 -5.88 -21.36 -11.73
N THR A 48 -5.77 -22.68 -11.77
CA THR A 48 -6.66 -23.55 -12.55
C THR A 48 -7.52 -24.37 -11.60
N PHE A 49 -8.80 -24.43 -11.88
CA PHE A 49 -9.77 -25.23 -11.14
C PHE A 49 -9.94 -26.63 -11.74
N ALA A 50 -10.51 -27.54 -10.97
CA ALA A 50 -10.81 -28.90 -11.40
C ALA A 50 -11.81 -28.98 -12.58
N ASP A 51 -12.59 -27.91 -12.81
CA ASP A 51 -13.51 -27.76 -13.95
C ASP A 51 -12.85 -27.14 -15.20
N TRP A 52 -11.51 -27.04 -15.19
CA TRP A 52 -10.69 -26.43 -16.25
C TRP A 52 -10.90 -24.94 -16.45
N THR A 53 -11.65 -24.28 -15.57
CA THR A 53 -11.71 -22.82 -15.58
C THR A 53 -10.43 -22.24 -14.96
N SER A 54 -10.01 -21.06 -15.43
CA SER A 54 -8.88 -20.34 -14.85
C SER A 54 -9.33 -19.05 -14.17
N ALA A 55 -8.60 -18.66 -13.14
CA ALA A 55 -8.83 -17.43 -12.40
C ALA A 55 -7.51 -16.77 -12.02
N TYR A 56 -7.58 -15.47 -11.78
CA TYR A 56 -6.53 -14.72 -11.10
C TYR A 56 -6.91 -14.49 -9.64
N VAL A 57 -5.93 -14.30 -8.76
CA VAL A 57 -6.19 -13.96 -7.36
C VAL A 57 -6.44 -12.45 -7.23
N CYS A 58 -7.57 -12.07 -6.62
CA CYS A 58 -7.93 -10.67 -6.41
C CYS A 58 -6.90 -9.96 -5.54
N ARG A 59 -6.33 -8.84 -6.01
CA ARG A 59 -5.29 -8.10 -5.27
C ARG A 59 -5.80 -7.43 -3.98
N TRP A 60 -7.10 -7.18 -3.90
CA TRP A 60 -7.74 -6.55 -2.75
C TRP A 60 -8.09 -7.57 -1.66
N CYS A 61 -8.90 -8.58 -2.00
CA CYS A 61 -9.44 -9.53 -1.02
C CYS A 61 -8.68 -10.86 -0.95
N GLY A 62 -7.90 -11.21 -1.98
CA GLY A 62 -7.16 -12.48 -2.07
C GLY A 62 -8.00 -13.68 -2.53
N MET A 63 -9.26 -13.48 -2.90
CA MET A 63 -10.12 -14.52 -3.46
C MET A 63 -10.02 -14.57 -4.99
N PRO A 64 -10.24 -15.72 -5.63
CA PRO A 64 -10.12 -15.82 -7.08
C PRO A 64 -11.20 -15.04 -7.85
N VAL A 65 -10.81 -14.54 -9.03
CA VAL A 65 -11.62 -13.83 -10.02
C VAL A 65 -11.57 -14.64 -11.31
N HIS A 66 -12.70 -15.19 -11.75
CA HIS A 66 -12.77 -16.00 -12.97
C HIS A 66 -12.49 -15.14 -14.21
N VAL A 67 -11.63 -15.65 -15.09
CA VAL A 67 -11.31 -15.01 -16.37
C VAL A 67 -12.57 -15.00 -17.24
N GLY A 68 -13.01 -13.81 -17.68
CA GLY A 68 -14.18 -13.64 -18.56
C GLY A 68 -15.52 -13.30 -17.87
N GLN A 69 -15.56 -13.22 -16.53
CA GLN A 69 -16.72 -12.68 -15.80
C GLN A 69 -16.56 -11.22 -15.36
N THR A 70 -15.49 -10.56 -15.82
CA THR A 70 -15.27 -9.13 -15.60
C THR A 70 -15.88 -8.35 -16.76
N SER A 71 -16.76 -7.39 -16.46
CA SER A 71 -17.33 -6.46 -17.44
C SER A 71 -16.23 -5.62 -18.10
N ASP A 72 -16.17 -5.59 -19.44
CA ASP A 72 -15.72 -4.50 -20.33
C ASP A 72 -14.44 -3.67 -20.04
N TYR A 73 -13.61 -4.02 -19.06
CA TYR A 73 -12.43 -3.22 -18.72
C TYR A 73 -11.18 -3.78 -19.43
N THR A 74 -10.59 -2.95 -20.30
CA THR A 74 -9.53 -3.30 -21.26
C THR A 74 -8.10 -3.38 -20.71
N SER A 75 -7.89 -3.28 -19.38
CA SER A 75 -6.55 -3.43 -18.79
C SER A 75 -6.43 -4.70 -17.95
N MET A 76 -5.35 -5.46 -18.18
CA MET A 76 -5.03 -6.71 -17.44
C MET A 76 -5.07 -6.53 -15.92
N GLN A 77 -4.68 -5.35 -15.41
CA GLN A 77 -4.70 -5.05 -13.97
C GLN A 77 -6.11 -4.95 -13.38
N VAL A 78 -7.13 -4.58 -14.17
CA VAL A 78 -8.53 -4.51 -13.70
C VAL A 78 -9.16 -5.92 -13.66
N ASN A 79 -8.63 -6.86 -14.45
CA ASN A 79 -9.11 -8.25 -14.47
C ASN A 79 -8.71 -9.05 -13.21
N GLU A 80 -7.85 -8.49 -12.35
CA GLU A 80 -7.41 -9.08 -11.09
C GLU A 80 -8.08 -8.43 -9.87
N PHE A 81 -9.23 -7.77 -10.08
CA PHE A 81 -10.09 -7.28 -9.00
C PHE A 81 -11.54 -7.72 -9.23
N HIS A 82 -12.25 -8.08 -8.16
CA HIS A 82 -13.71 -8.08 -8.21
C HIS A 82 -14.22 -6.64 -8.37
N VAL A 83 -15.30 -6.42 -9.11
CA VAL A 83 -15.95 -5.10 -9.26
C VAL A 83 -16.10 -4.34 -7.92
N PRO A 84 -16.68 -4.92 -6.84
CA PRO A 84 -16.79 -4.21 -5.56
C PRO A 84 -15.44 -3.92 -4.89
N CYS A 85 -14.44 -4.78 -5.11
CA CYS A 85 -13.08 -4.60 -4.60
C CYS A 85 -12.36 -3.47 -5.33
N TRP A 86 -12.54 -3.38 -6.65
CA TRP A 86 -12.02 -2.29 -7.48
C TRP A 86 -12.61 -0.95 -7.07
N ASP A 87 -13.92 -0.88 -6.81
CA ASP A 87 -14.56 0.34 -6.33
C ASP A 87 -14.06 0.75 -4.94
N ALA A 88 -13.85 -0.21 -4.04
CA ALA A 88 -13.26 0.06 -2.73
C ALA A 88 -11.84 0.62 -2.85
N TYR A 89 -11.02 0.00 -3.71
CA TYR A 89 -9.66 0.47 -3.99
C TYR A 89 -9.67 1.89 -4.56
N LYS A 90 -10.47 2.17 -5.60
CA LYS A 90 -10.59 3.52 -6.20
C LYS A 90 -10.96 4.58 -5.16
N ARG A 91 -11.91 4.28 -4.26
CA ARG A 91 -12.29 5.21 -3.18
C ARG A 91 -11.12 5.50 -2.26
N VAL A 92 -10.34 4.50 -1.89
CA VAL A 92 -9.17 4.70 -1.02
C VAL A 92 -8.06 5.45 -1.75
N HIS A 93 -7.80 5.11 -3.01
CA HIS A 93 -6.84 5.82 -3.85
C HIS A 93 -7.19 7.30 -4.02
N HIS A 94 -8.47 7.61 -4.26
CA HIS A 94 -8.94 8.99 -4.36
C HIS A 94 -8.78 9.77 -3.04
N ARG A 95 -9.12 9.15 -1.90
CA ARG A 95 -8.93 9.76 -0.57
C ARG A 95 -7.45 10.04 -0.29
N PHE A 96 -6.56 9.13 -0.67
CA PHE A 96 -5.12 9.32 -0.56
C PHE A 96 -4.65 10.56 -1.34
N LEU A 97 -5.08 10.71 -2.60
CA LEU A 97 -4.72 11.89 -3.41
C LEU A 97 -5.23 13.19 -2.78
N LEU A 98 -6.46 13.21 -2.27
CA LEU A 98 -7.04 14.38 -1.62
C LEU A 98 -6.33 14.72 -0.30
N LEU A 99 -6.00 13.71 0.52
CA LEU A 99 -5.23 13.89 1.75
C LEU A 99 -3.80 14.38 1.47
N GLY A 100 -3.16 13.88 0.41
CA GLY A 100 -1.86 14.36 -0.04
C GLY A 100 -1.90 15.84 -0.43
N LEU A 101 -2.93 16.27 -1.16
CA LEU A 101 -3.13 17.68 -1.53
C LEU A 101 -3.37 18.57 -0.30
N LEU A 102 -4.23 18.13 0.63
CA LEU A 102 -4.49 18.85 1.88
C LEU A 102 -3.23 18.95 2.74
N SER A 103 -2.47 17.85 2.86
CA SER A 103 -1.18 17.81 3.57
C SER A 103 -0.18 18.80 2.99
N ALA A 104 -0.04 18.83 1.66
CA ALA A 104 0.80 19.80 0.97
C ALA A 104 0.35 21.25 1.24
N GLY A 105 -0.96 21.51 1.20
CA GLY A 105 -1.54 22.81 1.55
C GLY A 105 -1.19 23.23 2.98
N VAL A 106 -1.35 22.33 3.96
CA VAL A 106 -0.98 22.60 5.36
C VAL A 106 0.52 22.88 5.50
N ALA A 107 1.38 22.14 4.81
CA ALA A 107 2.82 22.36 4.84
C ALA A 107 3.22 23.74 4.26
N VAL A 108 2.54 24.17 3.19
CA VAL A 108 2.71 25.52 2.63
C VAL A 108 2.24 26.59 3.61
N LEU A 109 1.06 26.41 4.22
CA LEU A 109 0.53 27.33 5.23
C LEU A 109 1.44 27.43 6.46
N ALA A 110 1.96 26.31 6.95
CA ALA A 110 2.92 26.27 8.05
C ALA A 110 4.20 27.04 7.73
N SER A 111 4.69 26.91 6.49
CA SER A 111 5.89 27.58 6.04
C SER A 111 5.66 29.08 5.82
N ALA A 112 4.56 29.45 5.17
CA ALA A 112 4.19 30.83 4.90
C ALA A 112 3.91 31.63 6.19
N SER A 113 3.13 31.06 7.11
CA SER A 113 2.88 31.66 8.43
C SER A 113 4.17 31.88 9.21
N SER A 114 5.07 30.89 9.24
CA SER A 114 6.38 31.01 9.88
C SER A 114 7.23 32.16 9.30
N MET A 115 7.20 32.34 7.98
CA MET A 115 7.95 33.40 7.30
C MET A 115 7.33 34.79 7.48
N VAL A 116 6.00 34.91 7.47
CA VAL A 116 5.29 36.19 7.58
C VAL A 116 5.22 36.68 9.02
N LEU A 117 4.94 35.78 9.97
CA LEU A 117 4.75 36.15 11.37
C LEU A 117 6.07 36.41 12.09
N VAL A 118 7.14 35.67 11.74
CA VAL A 118 8.43 35.77 12.43
C VAL A 118 9.62 35.85 11.45
N PRO A 119 9.62 36.82 10.50
CA PRO A 119 10.60 36.87 9.41
C PRO A 119 12.06 37.02 9.87
N ARG A 120 12.27 37.56 11.09
CA ARG A 120 13.61 37.83 11.63
C ARG A 120 14.19 36.67 12.43
N ASN A 121 13.39 35.67 12.81
CA ASN A 121 13.89 34.52 13.57
C ASN A 121 14.32 33.41 12.63
N LEU A 122 15.61 33.38 12.31
CA LEU A 122 16.21 32.38 11.42
C LEU A 122 15.97 30.93 11.89
N LYS A 123 15.82 30.70 13.20
CA LYS A 123 15.56 29.36 13.74
C LYS A 123 14.17 28.83 13.42
N ILE A 124 13.26 29.68 12.95
CA ILE A 124 11.91 29.31 12.51
C ILE A 124 11.82 29.38 10.98
N VAL A 125 12.39 30.43 10.39
CA VAL A 125 12.36 30.65 8.94
C VAL A 125 13.17 29.59 8.17
N MET A 126 14.37 29.23 8.65
CA MET A 126 15.20 28.23 7.96
C MET A 126 14.50 26.85 7.89
N PRO A 127 13.95 26.32 8.99
CA PRO A 127 13.07 25.15 8.93
C PRO A 127 11.93 25.24 7.92
N ALA A 128 11.25 26.39 7.85
CA ALA A 128 10.15 26.60 6.92
C ALA A 128 10.61 26.53 5.45
N VAL A 129 11.75 27.15 5.11
CA VAL A 129 12.33 27.08 3.76
C VAL A 129 12.74 25.64 3.43
N ILE A 130 13.46 24.97 4.32
CA ILE A 130 13.92 23.59 4.10
C ILE A 130 12.74 22.64 3.93
N ASN A 131 11.68 22.82 4.72
CA ASN A 131 10.45 22.04 4.60
C ASN A 131 9.79 22.19 3.23
N LEU A 132 9.74 23.40 2.65
CA LEU A 132 9.19 23.60 1.30
C LEU A 132 10.03 22.87 0.24
N VAL A 133 11.36 22.97 0.33
CA VAL A 133 12.28 22.32 -0.62
C VAL A 133 12.19 20.80 -0.51
N LEU A 134 12.28 20.25 0.71
CA LEU A 134 12.18 18.81 0.94
C LEU A 134 10.77 18.27 0.64
N GLY A 135 9.73 19.04 0.95
CA GLY A 135 8.34 18.70 0.62
C GLY A 135 8.12 18.62 -0.89
N LEU A 136 8.64 19.57 -1.65
CA LEU A 136 8.63 19.53 -3.11
C LEU A 136 9.41 18.32 -3.64
N LEU A 137 10.58 18.02 -3.06
CA LEU A 137 11.36 16.84 -3.42
C LEU A 137 10.58 15.54 -3.20
N VAL A 138 9.90 15.39 -2.06
CA VAL A 138 9.03 14.23 -1.79
C VAL A 138 7.92 14.11 -2.83
N TYR A 139 7.27 15.23 -3.18
CA TYR A 139 6.23 15.25 -4.19
C TYR A 139 6.74 14.82 -5.58
N VAL A 140 7.92 15.31 -5.97
CA VAL A 140 8.59 14.90 -7.22
C VAL A 140 8.92 13.41 -7.20
N ILE A 141 9.47 12.89 -6.10
CA ILE A 141 9.76 11.45 -5.95
C ILE A 141 8.47 10.62 -6.06
N MET A 142 7.36 11.08 -5.46
CA MET A 142 6.07 10.40 -5.56
C MET A 142 5.51 10.41 -6.98
N TRP A 143 5.69 11.50 -7.74
CA TRP A 143 5.23 11.60 -9.12
C TRP A 143 5.97 10.65 -10.07
N PHE A 144 7.29 10.53 -9.90
CA PHE A 144 8.13 9.64 -10.71
C PHE A 144 8.21 8.19 -10.17
N ARG A 145 7.53 7.90 -9.05
CA ARG A 145 7.53 6.56 -8.47
C ARG A 145 6.79 5.59 -9.39
N THR A 146 7.54 4.64 -9.94
CA THR A 146 6.99 3.53 -10.71
C THR A 146 6.60 2.38 -9.79
N ASP A 147 5.61 1.57 -10.20
CA ASP A 147 5.11 0.42 -9.42
C ASP A 147 6.17 -0.66 -9.16
N LYS A 148 7.31 -0.58 -9.85
CA LYS A 148 8.42 -1.54 -9.79
C LYS A 148 9.55 -1.14 -8.84
N SER A 149 9.58 0.10 -8.33
CA SER A 149 10.70 0.61 -7.51
C SER A 149 10.27 1.01 -6.10
N ARG A 150 10.81 0.31 -5.08
CA ARG A 150 10.58 0.64 -3.66
C ARG A 150 11.44 1.82 -3.22
N THR A 151 10.96 3.06 -3.42
CA THR A 151 11.61 4.28 -2.88
C THR A 151 11.08 4.70 -1.50
N PHE A 152 10.35 3.82 -0.80
CA PHE A 152 9.70 4.11 0.50
C PHE A 152 10.70 4.53 1.59
N HIS A 153 11.87 3.90 1.63
CA HIS A 153 12.90 4.21 2.62
C HIS A 153 13.46 5.63 2.46
N PHE A 154 13.66 6.09 1.22
CA PHE A 154 14.16 7.45 0.96
C PHE A 154 13.15 8.50 1.37
N VAL A 155 11.87 8.28 1.07
CA VAL A 155 10.80 9.20 1.49
C VAL A 155 10.67 9.21 3.01
N ALA A 156 10.72 8.05 3.68
CA ALA A 156 10.70 7.98 5.14
C ALA A 156 11.85 8.76 5.79
N VAL A 157 13.08 8.65 5.25
CA VAL A 157 14.24 9.40 5.76
C VAL A 157 14.02 10.90 5.59
N ILE A 158 13.51 11.35 4.44
CA ILE A 158 13.21 12.77 4.22
C ILE A 158 12.13 13.26 5.19
N ASP A 159 11.08 12.48 5.43
CA ASP A 159 10.01 12.81 6.38
C ASP A 159 10.55 12.93 7.82
N VAL A 160 11.45 12.04 8.24
CA VAL A 160 12.11 12.11 9.55
C VAL A 160 12.93 13.40 9.67
N VAL A 161 13.67 13.78 8.62
CA VAL A 161 14.45 15.02 8.60
C VAL A 161 13.52 16.24 8.72
N ILE A 162 12.41 16.26 8.00
CA ILE A 162 11.41 17.33 8.07
C ILE A 162 10.85 17.45 9.50
N VAL A 163 10.46 16.33 10.11
CA VAL A 163 9.95 16.31 11.50
C VAL A 163 10.99 16.83 12.48
N ALA A 164 12.25 16.38 12.38
CA ALA A 164 13.33 16.82 13.26
C ALA A 164 13.57 18.35 13.17
N ILE A 165 13.50 18.89 11.96
CA ILE A 165 13.67 20.31 11.69
C ILE A 165 12.51 21.13 12.29
N TRP A 166 11.26 20.64 12.20
CA TRP A 166 10.10 21.31 12.79
C TRP A 166 10.08 21.32 14.32
N ILE A 167 10.69 20.33 14.97
CA ILE A 167 10.84 20.32 16.44
C ILE A 167 11.60 21.57 16.90
N SER A 168 12.65 21.97 16.18
CA SER A 168 13.40 23.19 16.48
C SER A 168 12.49 24.44 16.46
N SER A 169 11.65 24.57 15.43
CA SER A 169 10.70 25.69 15.33
C SER A 169 9.70 25.70 16.48
N LEU A 170 9.15 24.55 16.88
CA LEU A 170 8.19 24.45 17.99
C LEU A 170 8.81 24.85 19.33
N VAL A 171 10.06 24.47 19.59
CA VAL A 171 10.78 24.88 20.81
C VAL A 171 10.93 26.39 20.86
N GLU A 172 11.27 27.03 19.74
CA GLU A 172 11.41 28.49 19.68
C GLU A 172 10.07 29.22 19.81
N PHE A 173 8.99 28.72 19.20
CA PHE A 173 7.63 29.24 19.44
C PHE A 173 7.21 29.11 20.90
N GLY A 174 7.51 27.97 21.55
CA GLY A 174 7.27 27.79 22.98
C GLY A 174 8.10 28.73 23.86
N ALA A 175 9.36 28.99 23.49
CA ALA A 175 10.21 29.97 24.18
C ALA A 175 9.67 31.40 24.04
N MET A 176 9.16 31.78 22.87
CA MET A 176 8.53 33.08 22.65
C MET A 176 7.26 33.23 23.51
N MET A 177 6.42 32.19 23.58
CA MET A 177 5.22 32.18 24.43
C MET A 177 5.58 32.34 25.92
N ARG A 178 6.66 31.70 26.38
CA ARG A 178 7.10 31.77 27.79
C ARG A 178 7.71 33.12 28.16
N ASN A 179 8.40 33.76 27.21
CA ASN A 179 9.14 35.01 27.46
C ASN A 179 8.28 36.26 27.27
N ASP A 180 7.05 36.13 26.75
CA ASP A 180 6.13 37.24 26.58
C ASP A 180 5.52 37.66 27.93
N ARG A 181 6.26 38.51 28.65
CA ARG A 181 5.87 39.05 29.97
C ARG A 181 4.78 40.12 29.91
N THR A 182 4.45 40.61 28.71
CA THR A 182 3.52 41.74 28.50
C THR A 182 2.17 41.32 27.93
N GLY A 183 2.03 40.08 27.44
CA GLY A 183 0.74 39.50 27.05
C GLY A 183 -0.01 40.33 26.00
N THR A 184 0.69 40.84 25.00
CA THR A 184 0.00 41.47 23.88
C THR A 184 -0.79 40.41 23.12
N ILE A 185 -2.09 40.62 22.91
CA ILE A 185 -2.97 39.64 22.22
C ILE A 185 -2.41 39.26 20.84
N SER A 186 -1.72 40.19 20.16
CA SER A 186 -1.13 39.97 18.84
C SER A 186 0.01 38.95 18.78
N THR A 187 0.81 38.80 19.85
CA THR A 187 1.92 37.84 19.89
C THR A 187 1.43 36.43 20.17
N LEU A 188 0.44 36.28 21.04
CA LEU A 188 -0.20 34.98 21.29
C LEU A 188 -0.91 34.46 20.05
N ASP A 189 -1.69 35.30 19.37
CA ASP A 189 -2.38 34.92 18.13
C ASP A 189 -1.38 34.50 17.05
N ALA A 190 -0.27 35.23 16.89
CA ALA A 190 0.79 34.86 15.94
C ALA A 190 1.47 33.52 16.30
N VAL A 191 1.71 33.25 17.57
CA VAL A 191 2.29 31.97 18.03
C VAL A 191 1.32 30.82 17.77
N PHE A 192 0.03 30.98 18.09
CA PHE A 192 -0.98 29.96 17.81
C PHE A 192 -1.15 29.71 16.32
N LEU A 193 -1.21 30.78 15.51
CA LEU A 193 -1.38 30.70 14.06
C LEU A 193 -0.16 30.09 13.35
N GLY A 194 1.04 30.23 13.93
CA GLY A 194 2.26 29.56 13.47
C GLY A 194 2.35 28.10 13.94
N MET A 195 2.11 27.82 15.22
CA MET A 195 2.26 26.48 15.81
C MET A 195 1.22 25.48 15.32
N LEU A 196 -0.03 25.90 15.14
CA LEU A 196 -1.13 25.00 14.75
C LEU A 196 -0.87 24.28 13.40
N PRO A 197 -0.58 24.98 12.28
CA PRO A 197 -0.31 24.31 11.01
C PRO A 197 0.97 23.47 11.05
N ILE A 198 1.98 23.87 11.84
CA ILE A 198 3.19 23.06 12.08
C ILE A 198 2.82 21.74 12.77
N GLY A 199 2.03 21.81 13.85
CA GLY A 199 1.60 20.62 14.59
C GLY A 199 0.81 19.64 13.71
N ILE A 200 -0.12 20.16 12.91
CA ILE A 200 -0.89 19.33 11.95
C ILE A 200 0.04 18.71 10.91
N ALA A 201 0.95 19.50 10.32
CA ALA A 201 1.93 18.99 9.36
C ALA A 201 2.80 17.87 9.95
N MET A 202 3.26 18.03 11.20
CA MET A 202 4.05 17.01 11.90
C MET A 202 3.27 15.72 12.13
N ILE A 203 2.00 15.81 12.56
CA ILE A 203 1.16 14.62 12.76
C ILE A 203 1.00 13.85 11.44
N VAL A 204 0.74 14.54 10.34
CA VAL A 204 0.63 13.91 9.02
C VAL A 204 1.94 13.23 8.62
N ARG A 205 3.08 13.89 8.80
CA ARG A 205 4.39 13.30 8.51
C ARG A 205 4.71 12.09 9.39
N LEU A 206 4.27 12.08 10.65
CA LEU A 206 4.45 10.92 11.53
C LEU A 206 3.63 9.71 11.06
N LEU A 207 2.41 9.95 10.54
CA LEU A 207 1.63 8.89 9.89
C LEU A 207 2.35 8.39 8.62
N ASP A 208 2.95 9.30 7.84
CA ASP A 208 3.76 8.95 6.66
C ASP A 208 4.97 8.09 7.00
N ILE A 209 5.69 8.43 8.06
CA ILE A 209 6.81 7.63 8.58
C ILE A 209 6.30 6.25 9.01
N GLY A 210 5.20 6.20 9.77
CA GLY A 210 4.61 4.94 10.24
C GLY A 210 4.22 3.99 9.10
N GLY A 211 3.54 4.50 8.06
CA GLY A 211 3.17 3.68 6.90
C GLY A 211 4.37 3.25 6.07
N ASN A 212 5.37 4.11 5.88
CA ASN A 212 6.61 3.71 5.18
C ASN A 212 7.41 2.64 5.95
N ILE A 213 7.40 2.67 7.30
CA ILE A 213 7.98 1.60 8.12
C ILE A 213 7.22 0.28 7.91
N VAL A 214 5.90 0.30 7.89
CA VAL A 214 5.10 -0.91 7.60
C VAL A 214 5.37 -1.42 6.19
N LEU A 215 5.49 -0.54 5.20
CA LEU A 215 5.83 -0.90 3.82
C LEU A 215 7.23 -1.51 3.68
N ALA A 216 8.17 -1.12 4.54
CA ALA A 216 9.48 -1.74 4.62
C ALA A 216 9.42 -3.22 5.07
N THR A 217 8.37 -3.62 5.80
CA THR A 217 8.23 -4.97 6.41
C THR A 217 7.55 -6.02 5.53
N ASP A 218 7.77 -6.00 4.21
CA ASP A 218 7.13 -6.94 3.26
C ASP A 218 5.60 -7.04 3.40
N TYR A 219 4.97 -5.87 3.43
CA TYR A 219 3.52 -5.75 3.48
C TYR A 219 2.84 -6.36 2.24
N ARG A 220 1.96 -7.35 2.46
CA ARG A 220 1.10 -7.96 1.44
C ARG A 220 -0.37 -7.73 1.78
N HIS A 221 -1.06 -6.91 1.00
CA HIS A 221 -2.42 -6.47 1.33
C HIS A 221 -3.42 -7.63 1.40
N TRP A 222 -3.51 -8.45 0.35
CA TRP A 222 -4.47 -9.55 0.26
C TRP A 222 -4.31 -10.56 1.38
N GLN A 223 -3.08 -10.86 1.80
CA GLN A 223 -2.83 -11.80 2.89
C GLN A 223 -3.33 -11.29 4.25
N ARG A 224 -3.36 -9.97 4.45
CA ARG A 224 -3.87 -9.36 5.70
C ARG A 224 -5.39 -9.32 5.76
N ARG A 225 -6.09 -9.54 4.65
CA ARG A 225 -7.56 -9.69 4.61
C ARG A 225 -8.04 -11.09 5.03
N ILE A 226 -7.17 -12.09 5.04
CA ILE A 226 -7.50 -13.46 5.47
C ILE A 226 -7.82 -13.43 6.97
N PRO A 227 -9.00 -13.84 7.45
CA PRO A 227 -9.37 -13.71 8.85
C PRO A 227 -8.33 -14.37 9.79
N SER A 228 -7.81 -13.61 10.75
CA SER A 228 -6.83 -14.10 11.72
C SER A 228 -7.49 -14.73 12.94
N THR A 229 -6.87 -15.79 13.47
CA THR A 229 -7.30 -16.46 14.70
C THR A 229 -6.81 -15.74 15.96
N GLY A 230 -5.68 -15.01 15.87
CA GLY A 230 -5.10 -14.26 16.98
C GLY A 230 -5.73 -12.88 17.22
N TRP A 231 -6.00 -12.54 18.48
CA TRP A 231 -6.58 -11.24 18.87
C TRP A 231 -5.66 -10.05 18.53
N VAL A 232 -4.37 -10.17 18.80
CA VAL A 232 -3.36 -9.14 18.47
C VAL A 232 -3.41 -8.80 16.98
N GLU A 233 -3.46 -9.83 16.14
CA GLU A 233 -3.46 -9.67 14.69
C GLU A 233 -4.76 -9.05 14.18
N ARG A 234 -5.92 -9.32 14.81
CA ARG A 234 -7.19 -8.65 14.46
C ARG A 234 -7.18 -7.17 14.76
N THR A 235 -6.53 -6.77 15.86
CA THR A 235 -6.46 -5.36 16.28
C THR A 235 -5.39 -4.59 15.51
N TRP A 236 -4.25 -5.22 15.22
CA TRP A 236 -3.11 -4.54 14.59
C TRP A 236 -3.21 -4.42 13.06
N ARG A 237 -3.75 -5.44 12.38
CA ARG A 237 -3.93 -5.42 10.93
C ARG A 237 -4.73 -4.23 10.37
N PRO A 238 -5.85 -3.79 10.97
CA PRO A 238 -6.55 -2.61 10.47
C PRO A 238 -5.70 -1.34 10.63
N VAL A 239 -4.88 -1.24 11.68
CA VAL A 239 -3.95 -0.11 11.89
C VAL A 239 -2.87 -0.09 10.82
N GLU A 240 -2.22 -1.23 10.56
CA GLU A 240 -1.23 -1.35 9.48
C GLU A 240 -1.84 -1.06 8.12
N THR A 241 -3.06 -1.56 7.88
CA THR A 241 -3.82 -1.30 6.66
C THR A 241 -4.10 0.18 6.53
N PHE A 242 -4.56 0.85 7.58
CA PHE A 242 -4.81 2.28 7.59
C PHE A 242 -3.52 3.07 7.27
N LEU A 243 -2.43 2.79 7.98
CA LEU A 243 -1.14 3.45 7.76
C LEU A 243 -0.68 3.29 6.31
N VAL A 244 -0.72 2.07 5.76
CA VAL A 244 -0.30 1.82 4.38
C VAL A 244 -1.18 2.54 3.36
N HIS A 245 -2.50 2.58 3.55
CA HIS A 245 -3.38 3.31 2.63
C HIS A 245 -3.28 4.82 2.78
N PHE A 246 -2.89 5.30 3.96
CA PHE A 246 -2.58 6.70 4.19
C PHE A 246 -1.31 7.11 3.43
N THR A 247 -0.31 6.23 3.32
CA THR A 247 0.99 6.57 2.73
C THR A 247 1.15 6.21 1.26
N TRP A 248 0.66 5.03 0.86
CA TRP A 248 0.81 4.52 -0.50
C TRP A 248 -0.17 3.39 -0.82
N PRO A 249 -1.44 3.70 -1.15
CA PRO A 249 -2.44 2.67 -1.45
C PRO A 249 -2.09 1.88 -2.72
N LYS A 250 -1.32 2.43 -3.67
CA LYS A 250 -0.89 1.74 -4.90
C LYS A 250 -0.07 0.47 -4.63
N ILE A 251 0.41 0.23 -3.41
CA ILE A 251 1.05 -1.04 -3.07
C ILE A 251 0.14 -2.25 -3.34
N THR A 252 -1.18 -2.07 -3.37
CA THR A 252 -2.13 -3.13 -3.75
C THR A 252 -1.99 -3.55 -5.20
N GLU A 253 -1.49 -2.69 -6.08
CA GLU A 253 -1.25 -2.98 -7.50
C GLU A 253 0.16 -3.52 -7.77
N ALA A 254 1.03 -3.57 -6.76
CA ALA A 254 2.42 -3.95 -6.94
C ALA A 254 2.58 -5.39 -7.46
N GLU A 255 3.46 -5.59 -8.44
CA GLU A 255 3.86 -6.91 -8.96
C GLU A 255 4.78 -7.64 -7.96
N TYR A 256 4.61 -8.95 -7.81
CA TYR A 256 5.45 -9.82 -6.97
C TYR A 256 6.23 -10.83 -7.82
N PRO A 257 7.51 -11.15 -7.50
CA PRO A 257 8.33 -10.64 -6.39
C PRO A 257 8.93 -9.24 -6.68
N TYR A 258 9.09 -8.45 -5.62
CA TYR A 258 9.61 -7.09 -5.73
C TYR A 258 11.10 -7.04 -6.11
N ARG A 259 11.51 -6.02 -6.86
CA ARG A 259 12.93 -5.63 -6.99
C ARG A 259 13.21 -4.49 -6.01
N MET A 260 13.95 -4.75 -4.92
CA MET A 260 14.47 -3.66 -4.09
C MET A 260 15.62 -2.98 -4.83
N LEU A 261 15.58 -1.65 -4.96
CA LEU A 261 16.62 -0.89 -5.67
C LEU A 261 18.03 -1.10 -5.07
N TRP A 262 18.13 -1.43 -3.77
CA TRP A 262 19.40 -1.69 -3.08
C TRP A 262 19.94 -3.12 -3.23
N TYR A 263 19.09 -4.13 -3.44
CA TYR A 263 19.54 -5.52 -3.59
C TYR A 263 19.95 -5.89 -5.03
N GLY A 264 19.93 -4.92 -5.95
CA GLY A 264 20.34 -5.09 -7.34
C GLY A 264 21.86 -5.24 -7.54
N PHE A 265 22.68 -4.96 -6.52
CA PHE A 265 24.14 -5.09 -6.62
C PHE A 265 24.73 -6.40 -6.04
N GLY A 266 23.91 -7.29 -5.46
CA GLY A 266 24.45 -8.42 -4.66
C GLY A 266 23.80 -9.80 -4.84
N ARG A 267 22.80 -9.99 -5.72
CA ARG A 267 22.22 -11.32 -5.99
C ARG A 267 22.47 -11.79 -7.43
N LEU A 268 23.74 -11.99 -7.75
CA LEU A 268 24.14 -13.06 -8.65
C LEU A 268 24.18 -14.35 -7.81
N GLY A 269 23.19 -15.23 -7.98
CA GLY A 269 23.17 -16.54 -7.33
C GLY A 269 21.96 -16.74 -6.43
N GLY A 270 20.89 -17.29 -6.99
CA GLY A 270 19.67 -17.61 -6.26
C GLY A 270 18.40 -17.45 -7.08
N THR A 271 18.48 -17.82 -8.35
CA THR A 271 17.33 -17.94 -9.25
C THR A 271 16.44 -19.07 -8.72
N VAL A 272 15.51 -18.77 -7.81
CA VAL A 272 14.28 -19.56 -7.75
C VAL A 272 13.46 -19.14 -8.95
N VAL A 273 13.81 -19.76 -10.08
CA VAL A 273 12.99 -19.79 -11.28
C VAL A 273 11.75 -20.60 -10.92
N ARG A 274 10.74 -19.97 -10.32
CA ARG A 274 9.38 -20.48 -10.45
C ARG A 274 8.89 -19.98 -11.80
N MET A 275 9.28 -20.74 -12.83
CA MET A 275 8.94 -20.48 -14.23
C MET A 275 7.43 -20.28 -14.32
N ARG A 276 7.05 -19.19 -14.98
CA ARG A 276 5.73 -18.96 -15.58
C ARG A 276 5.42 -20.17 -16.47
N GLN A 277 4.74 -21.17 -15.93
CA GLN A 277 4.45 -22.43 -16.62
C GLN A 277 3.47 -22.22 -17.79
N SER A 278 2.73 -21.12 -17.77
CA SER A 278 1.77 -20.73 -18.82
C SER A 278 2.37 -20.51 -20.21
N GLU A 279 3.67 -20.23 -20.35
CA GLU A 279 4.27 -19.93 -21.66
C GLU A 279 4.92 -21.16 -22.33
N LYS A 280 5.26 -22.20 -21.55
CA LYS A 280 5.81 -23.46 -22.08
C LYS A 280 4.74 -24.49 -22.46
N ASP A 281 3.56 -24.42 -21.84
CA ASP A 281 2.46 -25.35 -22.14
C ASP A 281 1.75 -24.99 -23.47
N ILE A 282 2.00 -23.80 -24.02
CA ILE A 282 1.51 -23.38 -25.34
C ILE A 282 2.47 -23.84 -26.46
N GLU A 283 3.78 -23.96 -26.18
CA GLU A 283 4.76 -24.42 -27.18
C GLU A 283 4.90 -25.95 -27.23
N MET A 284 4.60 -26.66 -26.14
CA MET A 284 4.54 -28.14 -26.14
C MET A 284 3.08 -28.58 -26.19
N GLY A 285 2.55 -28.76 -27.40
CA GLY A 285 1.17 -29.18 -27.70
C GLY A 285 0.69 -30.42 -26.93
N THR A 286 0.30 -30.22 -25.67
CA THR A 286 -0.24 -31.23 -24.76
C THR A 286 -1.42 -30.67 -23.99
N ILE A 287 -2.41 -30.15 -24.74
CA ILE A 287 -3.79 -30.12 -24.26
C ILE A 287 -4.42 -31.45 -24.70
N PRO A 288 -4.71 -32.40 -23.81
CA PRO A 288 -5.53 -33.54 -24.19
C PRO A 288 -6.91 -33.03 -24.60
N ALA A 289 -7.36 -33.46 -25.78
CA ALA A 289 -8.66 -33.13 -26.32
C ALA A 289 -9.79 -33.48 -25.34
N ARG A 290 -10.81 -32.63 -25.33
CA ARG A 290 -12.07 -32.79 -24.59
C ARG A 290 -12.63 -34.21 -24.80
N PRO A 291 -12.86 -35.02 -23.76
CA PRO A 291 -13.56 -36.28 -23.96
C PRO A 291 -15.04 -35.94 -24.20
N GLY A 292 -15.48 -36.05 -25.45
CA GLY A 292 -16.88 -35.79 -25.83
C GLY A 292 -17.11 -35.10 -27.17
N SER A 293 -16.10 -34.91 -28.02
CA SER A 293 -16.31 -34.54 -29.42
C SER A 293 -15.70 -35.58 -30.35
N ALA A 294 -16.47 -36.66 -30.56
CA ALA A 294 -16.41 -37.51 -31.74
C ALA A 294 -17.82 -37.53 -32.34
#